data_AF-A0AAE2C4M2-F1
#
_entry.id   AF-A0AAE2C4M2-F1
#
_cell.length_a   1.000
_cell.length_b   1.000
_cell.length_c   1.000
_cell.angle_alpha   90.00
_cell.angle_beta   90.00
_cell.angle_gamma   90.00
#
_symmetry.space_group_name_H-M   'P 1'
#
loop_
_entity.id
_entity.type
_entity.pdbx_description
1 polymer ?
#
loop_
_entity_poly.entity_id
_entity_poly.type
_entity_poly.pdbx_seq_one_letter_code
_entity_poly.pdbx_strand_id
1 'polypeptide(L)'
;MGRLFLREFDQPSPDYLMCKSCQTPIALPEDFYCFTPDEQVGVYGLVFHDRDRRIINVIVDKAVQHRQVGADKVADIYCIKCGDTLGWKYIEIGGAQLFIRDEWCN
;
A
#
# COMPACT_ATOMS: atom_id res chain seq x y z
N MET A 1 -17.80 1.88 22.11
CA MET A 1 -16.55 2.26 21.41
C MET A 1 -15.53 1.16 21.64
N GLY A 2 -15.21 0.37 20.61
CA GLY A 2 -14.23 -0.72 20.71
C GLY A 2 -12.80 -0.18 20.74
N ARG A 3 -11.88 -0.89 21.41
CA ARG A 3 -10.46 -0.53 21.41
C ARG A 3 -9.86 -0.88 20.05
N LEU A 4 -9.19 0.09 19.42
CA LEU A 4 -8.39 -0.12 18.22
C LEU A 4 -7.08 -0.80 18.65
N PHE A 5 -6.79 -1.98 18.14
CA PHE A 5 -5.51 -2.67 18.37
C PHE A 5 -4.61 -2.42 17.17
N LEU A 6 -3.58 -1.59 17.35
CA LEU A 6 -2.54 -1.36 16.35
C LEU A 6 -1.46 -2.44 16.48
N ARG A 7 -0.94 -2.90 15.35
CA ARG A 7 0.27 -3.72 15.29
C ARG A 7 1.49 -2.81 15.24
N GLU A 8 2.56 -3.24 15.89
CA GLU A 8 3.84 -2.54 15.92
C GLU A 8 4.94 -3.48 15.39
N PHE A 9 5.99 -2.90 14.82
CA PHE A 9 7.18 -3.66 14.40
C PHE A 9 8.18 -3.71 15.57
N ASP A 10 8.72 -4.89 15.86
CA ASP A 10 9.59 -5.17 17.02
C ASP A 10 11.10 -5.09 16.68
N GLN A 11 11.49 -4.32 15.67
CA GLN A 11 12.87 -4.26 15.18
C GLN A 11 13.55 -2.90 15.50
N PRO A 12 14.89 -2.90 15.71
CA PRO A 12 15.61 -1.79 16.37
C PRO A 12 15.82 -0.52 15.55
N SER A 13 15.56 -0.51 14.23
CA SER A 13 15.66 0.70 13.39
C SER A 13 14.38 0.93 12.57
N PRO A 14 13.78 2.13 12.59
CA PRO A 14 12.42 2.34 12.12
C PRO A 14 12.36 2.93 10.72
N ASP A 15 13.05 2.32 9.76
CA ASP A 15 12.81 2.64 8.36
C ASP A 15 11.53 1.92 7.97
N TYR A 16 10.35 2.42 8.38
CA TYR A 16 9.05 1.88 7.99
C TYR A 16 8.29 2.93 7.22
N LEU A 17 7.44 2.46 6.31
CA LEU A 17 6.40 3.31 5.78
C LEU A 17 5.43 3.65 6.91
N MET A 18 5.27 4.95 7.16
CA MET A 18 4.32 5.47 8.15
C MET A 18 3.23 6.27 7.45
N CYS A 19 2.03 6.24 8.01
CA CYS A 19 0.96 7.13 7.60
C CYS A 19 1.42 8.59 7.79
N LYS A 20 1.43 9.36 6.70
CA LYS A 20 1.88 10.75 6.70
C LYS A 20 1.20 11.61 7.75
N SER A 21 -0.10 11.40 8.00
CA SER A 21 -0.90 12.27 8.87
C SER A 21 -0.85 11.89 10.35
N CYS A 22 -0.76 10.59 10.68
CA CYS A 22 -0.89 10.14 12.07
C CYS A 22 0.25 9.24 12.55
N GLN A 23 1.27 9.05 11.70
CA GLN A 23 2.50 8.29 11.96
C GLN A 23 2.25 6.82 12.36
N THR A 24 1.10 6.26 11.99
CA THR A 24 0.81 4.83 12.19
C THR A 24 1.72 4.02 11.28
N PRO A 25 2.44 2.99 11.78
CA PRO A 25 3.29 2.14 10.95
C PRO A 25 2.44 1.30 9.99
N ILE A 26 2.85 1.23 8.73
CA ILE A 26 2.10 0.61 7.63
C ILE A 26 2.84 -0.60 7.04
N ALA A 27 4.12 -0.48 6.72
CA ALA A 27 4.88 -1.55 6.04
C ALA A 27 6.39 -1.37 6.23
N LEU A 28 7.16 -2.45 6.03
CA LEU A 28 8.62 -2.38 5.94
C LEU A 28 9.06 -1.97 4.52
N PRO A 29 10.27 -1.42 4.32
CA PRO A 29 10.75 -0.96 3.02
C PRO A 29 10.83 -2.09 2.00
N GLU A 30 11.08 -3.31 2.46
CA GLU A 30 11.12 -4.52 1.64
C GLU A 30 9.73 -5.02 1.19
N ASP A 31 8.65 -4.50 1.77
CA ASP A 31 7.28 -4.97 1.53
C ASP A 31 6.47 -4.07 0.59
N PHE A 32 7.03 -2.93 0.18
CA PHE A 32 6.41 -2.02 -0.77
C PHE A 32 7.42 -1.45 -1.76
N TYR A 33 6.93 -1.10 -2.95
CA TYR A 33 7.67 -0.28 -3.90
C TYR A 33 6.79 0.85 -4.40
N CYS A 34 7.42 1.93 -4.84
CA CYS A 34 6.72 3.02 -5.51
C CYS A 34 6.54 2.68 -6.98
N PHE A 35 5.32 2.88 -7.48
CA PHE A 35 4.98 2.71 -8.87
C PHE A 35 4.51 4.04 -9.45
N THR A 36 5.09 4.40 -10.58
CA THR A 36 4.65 5.51 -11.43
C THR A 36 4.09 4.90 -12.72
N PRO A 37 2.76 4.80 -12.86
CA PRO A 37 2.15 4.23 -14.06
C PRO A 37 2.46 5.01 -15.33
N ASP A 38 2.67 6.33 -15.18
CA ASP A 38 2.92 7.23 -16.28
C ASP A 38 3.59 8.51 -15.73
N GLU A 39 4.79 8.86 -16.22
CA GLU A 39 5.51 10.08 -15.81
C GLU A 39 4.67 11.35 -16.04
N GLN A 40 3.69 11.32 -16.94
CA GLN A 40 2.88 12.48 -17.29
C GLN A 40 1.74 12.75 -16.31
N VAL A 41 1.31 11.75 -15.53
CA VAL A 41 0.11 11.85 -14.69
C VAL A 41 0.45 12.23 -13.24
N GLY A 42 1.73 12.17 -12.83
CA GLY A 42 2.18 12.63 -11.51
C GLY A 42 1.55 11.87 -10.34
N VAL A 43 0.93 10.71 -10.60
CA VAL A 43 0.31 9.87 -9.57
C VAL A 43 1.34 8.86 -9.12
N TYR A 44 1.90 9.10 -7.93
CA TYR A 44 2.76 8.15 -7.22
C TYR A 44 1.86 7.17 -6.47
N GLY A 45 1.92 5.90 -6.85
CA GLY A 45 1.22 4.80 -6.16
C GLY A 45 2.19 3.99 -5.32
N LEU A 46 1.77 3.54 -4.14
CA LEU A 46 2.49 2.51 -3.39
C LEU A 46 1.91 1.15 -3.77
N VAL A 47 2.77 0.24 -4.21
CA VAL A 47 2.41 -1.13 -4.50
C VAL A 47 3.01 -2.03 -3.43
N PHE A 48 2.19 -2.94 -2.92
CA PHE A 48 2.59 -3.88 -1.87
C PHE A 48 2.72 -5.29 -2.43
N HIS A 49 3.74 -6.01 -2.01
CA HIS A 49 3.89 -7.42 -2.35
C HIS A 49 2.82 -8.24 -1.62
N ASP A 50 1.78 -8.68 -2.34
CA ASP A 50 0.63 -9.36 -1.74
C ASP A 50 0.89 -10.81 -1.32
N ARG A 51 2.03 -11.42 -1.74
CA ARG A 51 2.24 -12.86 -1.54
C ARG A 51 2.36 -13.28 -0.08
N ASP A 52 2.90 -12.42 0.80
CA ASP A 52 3.13 -12.77 2.21
C ASP A 52 2.58 -11.76 3.23
N ARG A 53 1.71 -10.82 2.81
CA ARG A 53 1.00 -9.84 3.67
C ARG A 53 1.85 -9.27 4.82
N ARG A 54 2.60 -8.21 4.54
CA ARG A 54 3.27 -7.43 5.61
C ARG A 54 2.80 -5.98 5.73
N ILE A 55 1.69 -5.63 5.07
CA ILE A 55 0.98 -4.39 5.39
C ILE A 55 0.16 -4.56 6.68
N ILE A 56 0.34 -3.64 7.60
CA ILE A 56 -0.35 -3.61 8.88
C ILE A 56 -1.11 -2.29 9.05
N ASN A 57 -2.08 -2.27 9.95
CA ASN A 57 -2.83 -1.06 10.32
C ASN A 57 -3.51 -0.34 9.13
N VAL A 58 -3.94 -1.10 8.14
CA VAL A 58 -4.68 -0.61 6.98
C VAL A 58 -6.07 -1.21 6.88
N ILE A 59 -6.98 -0.46 6.28
CA ILE A 59 -8.30 -0.91 5.82
C ILE A 59 -8.24 -0.97 4.30
N VAL A 60 -8.63 -2.10 3.73
CA VAL A 60 -8.77 -2.25 2.28
C VAL A 60 -10.24 -1.99 1.92
N ASP A 61 -10.47 -1.25 0.84
CA ASP A 61 -11.82 -0.97 0.38
C ASP A 61 -12.59 -2.24 -0.01
N LYS A 62 -13.92 -2.14 0.06
CA LYS A 62 -14.81 -3.25 -0.26
C LYS A 62 -14.70 -3.61 -1.75
N ALA A 63 -14.99 -4.87 -2.09
CA ALA A 63 -14.95 -5.37 -3.46
C ALA A 63 -15.75 -4.54 -4.48
N VAL A 64 -16.83 -3.91 -4.03
CA VAL A 64 -17.68 -3.03 -4.85
C VAL A 64 -17.02 -1.68 -5.19
N GLN A 65 -15.99 -1.28 -4.45
CA GLN A 65 -15.20 -0.06 -4.66
C GLN A 65 -13.88 -0.33 -5.40
N HIS A 66 -13.61 -1.59 -5.77
CA HIS A 66 -12.40 -1.92 -6.53
C HIS A 66 -12.48 -1.31 -7.92
N ARG A 67 -11.38 -0.70 -8.37
CA ARG A 67 -11.30 -0.05 -9.69
C ARG A 67 -10.42 -0.86 -10.64
N GLN A 68 -10.68 -0.72 -11.93
CA GLN A 68 -9.84 -1.27 -12.99
C GLN A 68 -8.76 -0.24 -13.37
N VAL A 69 -7.50 -0.65 -13.38
CA VAL A 69 -6.35 0.15 -13.84
C VAL A 69 -5.63 -0.68 -14.90
N GLY A 70 -5.81 -0.30 -16.18
CA GLY A 70 -5.33 -1.11 -17.30
C GLY A 70 -5.96 -2.50 -17.30
N ALA A 71 -5.13 -3.55 -17.36
CA ALA A 71 -5.60 -4.94 -17.27
C ALA A 71 -5.77 -5.43 -15.82
N ASP A 72 -5.36 -4.64 -14.84
CA ASP A 72 -5.34 -5.04 -13.44
C ASP A 72 -6.52 -4.45 -12.66
N LYS A 73 -6.93 -5.16 -11.61
CA LYS A 73 -7.93 -4.71 -10.65
C LYS A 73 -7.28 -4.33 -9.34
N VAL A 74 -7.68 -3.21 -8.76
CA VAL A 74 -7.02 -2.61 -7.59
C VAL A 74 -8.04 -2.14 -6.55
N ALA A 75 -7.61 -2.05 -5.30
CA ALA A 75 -8.41 -1.55 -4.18
C ALA A 75 -7.66 -0.44 -3.46
N ASP A 76 -8.35 0.65 -3.11
CA ASP A 76 -7.78 1.67 -2.26
C ASP A 76 -7.53 1.14 -0.84
N ILE A 77 -6.51 1.69 -0.21
CA ILE A 77 -6.12 1.39 1.16
C ILE A 77 -6.13 2.66 2.01
N TYR A 78 -6.58 2.52 3.26
CA TYR A 78 -6.74 3.61 4.20
C TYR A 78 -6.05 3.30 5.51
N CYS A 79 -5.57 4.32 6.21
CA CYS A 79 -5.03 4.14 7.55
C CYS A 79 -6.16 3.75 8.53
N ILE A 80 -5.97 2.67 9.29
CA ILE A 80 -6.98 2.23 10.27
C ILE A 80 -7.19 3.23 11.42
N LYS A 81 -6.20 4.09 11.69
CA LYS A 81 -6.23 5.06 12.80
C LYS A 81 -6.90 6.38 12.43
N CYS A 82 -6.53 6.99 11.30
CA CYS A 82 -7.03 8.31 10.89
C CYS A 82 -7.96 8.28 9.66
N GLY A 83 -8.03 7.17 8.93
CA GLY A 83 -8.85 7.05 7.73
C GLY A 83 -8.24 7.65 6.45
N ASP A 84 -7.04 8.23 6.52
CA ASP A 84 -6.42 8.83 5.34
C ASP A 84 -6.09 7.79 4.27
N THR A 85 -6.27 8.18 3.01
CA THR A 85 -5.91 7.38 1.84
C THR A 85 -4.39 7.21 1.77
N LEU A 86 -3.94 5.96 1.78
CA LEU A 86 -2.52 5.60 1.74
C LEU A 86 -2.05 5.20 0.34
N GLY A 87 -2.96 4.80 -0.55
CA GLY A 87 -2.64 4.30 -1.89
C GLY A 87 -3.60 3.21 -2.32
N TRP A 88 -3.13 2.28 -3.15
CA TRP A 88 -3.93 1.16 -3.67
C TRP A 88 -3.12 -0.12 -3.76
N LYS A 89 -3.75 -1.27 -3.51
CA LYS A 89 -3.15 -2.59 -3.76
C LYS A 89 -3.78 -3.29 -4.95
N TYR A 90 -2.99 -4.09 -5.64
CA TYR A 90 -3.51 -5.01 -6.66
C TYR A 90 -4.37 -6.10 -6.00
N ILE A 91 -5.48 -6.43 -6.65
CA ILE A 91 -6.45 -7.46 -6.27
C ILE A 91 -6.43 -8.60 -7.28
N GLU A 92 -6.33 -8.26 -8.57
CA GLU A 92 -6.26 -9.22 -9.66
C GLU A 92 -5.31 -8.65 -10.72
N ILE A 93 -4.36 -9.45 -11.19
CA ILE A 93 -3.35 -9.03 -12.18
C ILE A 93 -3.68 -9.71 -13.49
N GLY A 94 -4.06 -8.92 -14.49
CA GLY A 94 -4.59 -9.37 -15.77
C GLY A 94 -3.51 -9.44 -16.84
N GLY A 95 -2.59 -10.41 -16.76
CA GLY A 95 -2.03 -11.00 -17.99
C GLY A 95 -0.63 -10.59 -18.48
N ALA A 96 0.24 -9.95 -17.68
CA ALA A 96 1.68 -9.95 -17.97
C ALA A 96 2.50 -9.81 -16.68
N GLN A 97 3.69 -10.42 -16.66
CA GLN A 97 4.69 -10.23 -15.60
C GLN A 97 4.80 -8.74 -15.27
N LEU A 98 4.44 -8.34 -14.05
CA LEU A 98 4.80 -7.04 -13.53
C LEU A 98 6.33 -6.97 -13.57
N PHE A 99 6.88 -6.21 -14.52
CA PHE A 99 8.28 -5.83 -14.51
C PHE A 99 8.43 -4.81 -13.39
N ILE A 100 8.68 -5.31 -12.20
CA ILE A 100 8.99 -4.51 -11.02
C ILE A 100 10.32 -3.83 -11.34
N ARG A 101 10.31 -2.51 -11.53
CA ARG A 101 11.56 -1.74 -11.53
C ARG A 101 11.84 -1.38 -10.08
N ASP A 102 12.94 -1.92 -9.54
CA ASP A 102 13.44 -1.65 -8.19
C ASP A 102 14.05 -0.23 -8.11
N GLU A 103 13.29 0.80 -8.47
CA GLU A 103 13.73 2.20 -8.37
C GLU A 103 13.21 2.75 -7.04
N TRP A 104 14.11 2.72 -6.05
CA TRP A 104 13.89 3.22 -4.70
C TRP A 104 13.28 4.63 -4.72
N CYS A 105 12.18 4.80 -4.02
CA CYS A 105 11.54 6.09 -3.79
C CYS A 105 12.52 7.00 -3.04
N ASN A 106 13.05 8.03 -3.71
CA ASN A 106 13.95 9.03 -3.15
C ASN A 106 13.25 10.39 -3.12
#